data_AF-A0A941U4E9-F1
#
_entry.id   AF-A0A941U4E9-F1
#
_cell.length_a   1.000
_cell.length_b   1.000
_cell.length_c   1.000
_cell.angle_alpha   90.00
_cell.angle_beta   90.00
_cell.angle_gamma   90.00
#
_symmetry.space_group_name_H-M   'P 1'
#
loop_
_entity.id
_entity.type
_entity.pdbx_description
1 polymer ?
#
loop_
_entity_poly.entity_id
_entity_poly.type
_entity_poly.pdbx_seq_one_letter_code
_entity_poly.pdbx_strand_id
1 'polypeptide(L)'
;MDPLLERELDAAAKRLGKTKSQFIIDAVERALGRKDPALLYQKVMEEAARNDIADGVPDEALPPAKAALRRSLRGEYERQQDEYAAYLAQRAAAARKPA
;
A
#
# COMPACT_ATOMS: atom_id res chain seq x y z
N MET A 1 -17.23 -8.43 -38.82
CA MET A 1 -16.92 -7.10 -38.27
C MET A 1 -16.35 -6.25 -39.38
N ASP A 2 -16.22 -4.94 -39.18
CA ASP A 2 -15.41 -4.11 -40.08
C ASP A 2 -13.96 -4.66 -40.11
N PRO A 3 -13.38 -4.97 -41.28
CA PRO A 3 -12.02 -5.49 -41.41
C PRO A 3 -10.94 -4.57 -40.80
N LEU A 4 -11.20 -3.25 -40.75
CA LEU A 4 -10.29 -2.29 -40.14
C LEU A 4 -10.25 -2.51 -38.61
N LEU A 5 -11.43 -2.64 -38.00
CA LEU A 5 -11.60 -2.86 -36.56
C LEU A 5 -10.97 -4.18 -36.12
N GLU A 6 -11.09 -5.25 -36.92
CA GLU A 6 -10.45 -6.54 -36.61
C GLU A 6 -8.92 -6.43 -36.53
N ARG A 7 -8.31 -5.64 -37.43
CA ARG A 7 -6.85 -5.41 -37.42
C ARG A 7 -6.41 -4.60 -36.21
N GLU A 8 -7.18 -3.59 -35.82
CA GLU A 8 -6.91 -2.78 -34.63
C GLU A 8 -7.01 -3.61 -33.35
N LEU A 9 -8.03 -4.47 -33.26
CA LEU A 9 -8.20 -5.44 -32.17
C LEU A 9 -7.00 -6.39 -32.06
N ASP A 10 -6.57 -6.98 -33.17
CA ASP A 10 -5.43 -7.89 -33.19
C ASP A 10 -4.12 -7.18 -32.82
N ALA A 11 -3.93 -5.94 -33.25
CA ALA A 11 -2.76 -5.13 -32.86
C ALA A 11 -2.77 -4.76 -31.37
N ALA A 12 -3.93 -4.36 -30.82
CA ALA A 12 -4.09 -4.04 -29.42
C ALA A 12 -3.87 -5.25 -28.51
N ALA A 13 -4.42 -6.42 -28.89
CA ALA A 13 -4.21 -7.67 -28.17
C ALA A 13 -2.72 -8.06 -28.14
N LYS A 14 -2.03 -7.97 -29.27
CA LYS A 14 -0.58 -8.24 -29.37
C LYS A 14 0.26 -7.33 -28.48
N ARG A 15 -0.04 -6.03 -28.43
CA ARG A 15 0.67 -5.07 -27.55
C ARG A 15 0.59 -5.45 -26.08
N LEU A 16 -0.48 -6.12 -25.67
CA LEU A 16 -0.73 -6.56 -24.30
C LEU A 16 -0.32 -8.01 -24.06
N GLY A 17 0.27 -8.70 -25.05
CA GLY A 17 0.64 -10.12 -24.96
C GLY A 17 -0.56 -11.06 -24.81
N LYS A 18 -1.76 -10.62 -25.23
CA LYS A 18 -3.02 -11.37 -25.08
C LYS A 18 -3.53 -11.86 -26.44
N THR A 19 -4.35 -12.90 -26.43
CA THR A 19 -5.11 -13.31 -27.61
C THR A 19 -6.26 -12.34 -27.87
N LYS A 20 -6.73 -12.25 -29.12
CA LYS A 20 -7.87 -11.40 -29.48
C LYS A 20 -9.11 -11.70 -28.64
N SER A 21 -9.43 -12.98 -28.45
CA SER A 21 -10.56 -13.41 -27.61
C SER A 21 -10.43 -12.89 -26.18
N GLN A 22 -9.23 -12.97 -25.58
CA GLN A 22 -8.99 -12.48 -24.23
C GLN A 22 -9.11 -10.96 -24.13
N PHE A 23 -8.63 -10.23 -25.15
CA PHE A 23 -8.77 -8.78 -25.23
C PHE A 23 -10.23 -8.35 -25.31
N ILE A 24 -11.03 -9.02 -26.14
CA ILE A 24 -12.46 -8.73 -26.28
C ILE A 24 -13.20 -9.03 -24.97
N ILE A 25 -12.91 -10.15 -24.32
CA ILE A 25 -13.52 -10.51 -23.03
C ILE A 25 -13.20 -9.44 -21.99
N ASP A 26 -11.93 -9.05 -21.84
CA ASP A 26 -11.53 -8.01 -20.88
C ASP A 26 -12.20 -6.66 -21.17
N ALA A 27 -12.32 -6.27 -22.45
CA ALA A 27 -12.98 -5.03 -22.85
C ALA A 27 -14.48 -5.06 -22.55
N VAL A 28 -15.15 -6.19 -22.83
CA VAL A 28 -16.58 -6.38 -22.53
C VAL A 28 -16.82 -6.41 -21.03
N GLU A 29 -16.01 -7.14 -20.26
CA GLU A 29 -16.09 -7.16 -18.80
C GLU A 29 -15.96 -5.74 -18.24
N ARG A 30 -14.97 -4.98 -18.71
CA ARG A 30 -14.76 -3.59 -18.31
C ARG A 30 -15.94 -2.69 -18.69
N ALA A 31 -16.49 -2.85 -19.88
CA ALA A 31 -17.67 -2.09 -20.34
C ALA A 31 -18.94 -2.42 -19.54
N LEU A 32 -19.05 -3.66 -19.06
CA LEU A 32 -20.13 -4.13 -18.18
C LEU A 32 -19.90 -3.77 -16.70
N GLY A 33 -18.86 -3.00 -16.37
CA GLY A 33 -18.51 -2.62 -15.00
C GLY A 33 -17.96 -3.77 -14.16
N ARG A 34 -17.61 -4.90 -14.77
CA ARG A 34 -16.86 -5.99 -14.14
C ARG A 34 -15.36 -5.67 -14.25
N LYS A 35 -14.58 -5.95 -13.21
CA LYS A 35 -13.17 -5.52 -13.07
C LYS A 35 -12.99 -3.98 -13.03
N ASP A 36 -13.77 -3.29 -12.20
CA ASP A 36 -13.54 -1.87 -11.94
C ASP A 36 -12.12 -1.65 -11.37
N PRO A 37 -11.23 -0.90 -12.06
CA PRO A 37 -9.89 -0.61 -11.57
C PRO A 37 -9.90 0.13 -10.24
N ALA A 38 -10.91 0.97 -9.98
CA ALA A 38 -11.01 1.73 -8.74
C ALA A 38 -11.28 0.81 -7.54
N LEU A 39 -12.15 -0.19 -7.71
CA LEU A 39 -12.42 -1.21 -6.69
C LEU A 39 -11.20 -2.10 -6.44
N LEU A 40 -10.48 -2.47 -7.50
CA LEU A 40 -9.23 -3.23 -7.36
C LEU A 40 -8.18 -2.42 -6.58
N TYR A 41 -8.03 -1.14 -6.91
CA TYR A 41 -7.13 -0.23 -6.22
C TYR A 41 -7.50 -0.08 -4.74
N GLN A 42 -8.78 0.15 -4.43
CA GLN A 42 -9.26 0.20 -3.04
C GLN A 42 -8.92 -1.07 -2.28
N LYS A 43 -9.17 -2.24 -2.86
CA LYS A 43 -8.86 -3.53 -2.24
C LYS A 43 -7.36 -3.69 -1.95
N VAL A 44 -6.50 -3.32 -2.90
CA VAL A 44 -5.04 -3.36 -2.71
C VAL A 44 -4.60 -2.38 -1.62
N MET A 45 -5.18 -1.18 -1.58
CA MET A 45 -4.89 -0.20 -0.54
C MET A 45 -5.36 -0.67 0.84
N GLU A 46 -6.53 -1.31 0.94
CA GLU A 46 -7.01 -1.93 2.17
C GLU A 46 -6.10 -3.07 2.64
N GLU A 47 -5.68 -3.94 1.72
CA GLU A 47 -4.77 -5.05 2.02
C GLU A 47 -3.38 -4.55 2.45
N ALA A 48 -2.85 -3.52 1.79
CA ALA A 48 -1.59 -2.88 2.19
C ALA A 48 -1.71 -2.11 3.53
N ALA A 49 -2.87 -1.54 3.82
CA ALA A 49 -3.15 -0.87 5.10
C ALA A 49 -3.25 -1.88 6.24
N ARG A 50 -3.68 -3.12 5.98
CA ARG A 50 -3.56 -4.29 6.87
C ARG A 50 -2.12 -4.80 6.94
N ASN A 51 -1.16 -3.89 7.08
CA ASN A 51 0.14 -4.26 7.62
C ASN A 51 -0.12 -4.74 9.06
N ASP A 52 -0.34 -6.05 9.21
CA ASP A 52 -0.57 -6.79 10.46
C ASP A 52 0.71 -6.82 11.33
N ILE A 53 1.34 -5.67 11.51
CA ILE A 53 2.44 -5.45 12.45
C ILE A 53 1.88 -5.51 13.89
N ALA A 54 0.57 -5.34 14.06
CA ALA A 54 -0.11 -5.27 15.34
C ALA A 54 -0.30 -6.64 16.03
N ASP A 55 -0.61 -7.71 15.30
CA ASP A 55 -0.77 -9.05 15.90
C ASP A 55 0.52 -9.87 15.75
N GLY A 56 1.61 -9.28 16.21
CA GLY A 56 2.94 -9.86 16.15
C GLY A 56 3.14 -10.92 17.23
N VAL A 57 3.67 -12.08 16.83
CA VAL A 57 4.21 -13.14 17.70
C VAL A 57 4.83 -12.53 18.98
N PRO A 58 4.40 -12.95 20.19
CA PRO A 58 4.91 -12.41 21.43
C PRO A 58 6.43 -12.60 21.51
N ASP A 59 7.12 -11.71 22.20
CA ASP A 59 8.59 -11.73 22.23
C ASP A 59 9.14 -13.04 22.80
N GLU A 60 8.37 -13.70 23.67
CA GLU A 60 8.66 -15.01 24.27
C GLU A 60 8.65 -16.14 23.23
N ALA A 61 7.90 -15.97 22.14
CA ALA A 61 7.85 -16.92 21.03
C ALA A 61 8.91 -16.62 19.94
N LEU A 62 9.72 -15.57 20.10
CA LEU A 62 10.83 -15.27 19.21
C LEU A 62 12.15 -15.90 19.70
N PRO A 63 13.07 -16.23 18.77
CA PRO A 63 14.44 -16.56 19.13
C PRO A 63 15.10 -15.45 19.98
N PRO A 64 15.96 -15.78 20.96
CA PRO A 64 16.50 -14.81 21.93
C PRO A 64 17.14 -13.56 21.31
N ALA A 65 17.88 -13.72 20.21
CA ALA A 65 18.53 -12.60 19.51
C ALA A 65 17.51 -11.63 18.89
N LYS A 66 16.41 -12.15 18.32
CA LYS A 66 15.34 -11.33 17.73
C LYS A 66 14.53 -10.62 18.81
N ALA A 67 14.24 -11.30 19.93
CA ALA A 67 13.57 -10.69 21.07
C ALA A 67 14.40 -9.54 21.68
N ALA A 68 15.71 -9.74 21.83
CA ALA A 68 16.63 -8.71 22.30
C ALA A 68 16.65 -7.48 21.38
N LEU A 69 16.77 -7.69 20.06
CA LEU A 69 16.73 -6.63 19.06
C LEU A 69 15.40 -5.86 19.06
N ARG A 70 14.28 -6.57 19.16
CA ARG A 70 12.96 -5.91 19.21
C ARG A 70 12.80 -5.06 20.47
N ARG A 71 13.29 -5.53 21.61
CA ARG A 71 13.32 -4.75 22.86
C ARG A 71 14.18 -3.50 22.75
N SER A 72 15.37 -3.60 22.16
CA SER A 72 16.23 -2.41 21.97
C SER A 72 15.60 -1.39 21.05
N LEU A 73 15.00 -1.83 19.93
CA LEU A 73 14.30 -0.94 19.00
C LEU A 73 13.11 -0.24 19.64
N ARG A 74 12.31 -0.93 20.48
CA ARG A 74 11.23 -0.26 21.23
C ARG A 74 11.76 0.80 22.18
N GLY A 75 12.83 0.51 22.93
CA GLY A 75 13.43 1.49 23.83
C GLY A 75 14.10 2.68 23.10
N GLU A 76 14.61 2.49 21.89
CA GLU A 76 15.06 3.59 21.03
C GLU A 76 13.90 4.44 20.53
N TYR A 77 12.82 3.79 20.10
CA TYR A 77 11.63 4.46 19.61
C TYR A 77 10.96 5.32 20.68
N GLU A 78 10.80 4.81 21.91
CA GLU A 78 10.27 5.56 23.05
C GLU A 78 11.10 6.81 23.34
N ARG A 79 12.43 6.68 23.40
CA ARG A 79 13.33 7.83 23.58
C ARG A 79 13.17 8.88 22.49
N GLN A 80 13.10 8.44 21.23
CA GLN A 80 12.92 9.35 20.10
C GLN A 80 11.56 10.08 20.18
N GLN A 81 10.51 9.40 20.62
CA GLN A 81 9.20 10.02 20.83
C GLN A 81 9.23 11.08 21.94
N ASP A 82 9.89 10.79 23.06
CA ASP A 82 10.05 11.74 24.17
C ASP A 82 10.84 12.98 23.74
N GLU A 83 11.95 12.79 23.00
CA GLU A 83 12.75 13.88 22.45
C GLU A 83 11.92 14.76 21.48
N TYR A 84 11.13 14.12 20.62
CA TYR A 84 10.26 14.84 19.69
C TYR A 84 9.15 15.61 20.43
N ALA A 85 8.55 15.01 21.45
CA ALA A 85 7.56 15.68 22.30
C ALA A 85 8.16 16.91 23.01
N ALA A 86 9.38 16.79 23.53
CA ALA A 86 10.11 17.90 24.13
C ALA A 86 10.39 19.02 23.11
N TYR A 87 10.81 18.67 21.89
CA TYR A 87 10.99 19.64 20.81
C TYR A 87 9.69 20.40 20.48
N LEU A 88 8.57 19.68 20.35
CA LEU A 88 7.27 20.30 20.10
C LEU A 88 6.84 21.23 21.25
N ALA A 89 7.07 20.83 22.50
CA ALA A 89 6.76 21.66 23.68
C ALA A 89 7.59 22.94 23.71
N GLN A 90 8.89 22.87 23.39
CA GLN A 90 9.76 24.05 23.28
C GLN A 90 9.27 24.99 22.17
N ARG A 91 8.90 24.43 21.01
CA ARG A 91 8.38 25.22 19.89
C ARG A 91 7.08 25.93 20.25
N ALA A 92 6.17 25.25 20.95
CA ALA A 92 4.92 25.84 21.43
C ALA A 92 5.16 26.93 22.49
N ALA A 93 6.11 26.75 23.40
CA ALA A 93 6.48 27.75 24.41
C ALA A 93 7.11 29.01 23.78
N ALA A 94 7.96 28.84 22.77
CA ALA A 94 8.52 29.95 22.00
C ALA A 94 7.44 30.75 21.25
N ALA A 95 6.45 30.07 20.67
CA ALA A 95 5.31 30.70 20.01
C ALA A 95 4.35 31.44 20.98
N ARG A 96 4.30 31.02 22.25
CA ARG A 96 3.46 31.61 23.31
C ARG A 96 4.10 32.78 24.05
N LYS A 97 5.37 33.12 23.80
CA LYS A 97 5.98 34.38 24.26
C LYS A 97 5.94 35.42 23.13
N PRO A 98 4.81 36.12 22.88
CA PRO A 98 4.88 37.42 22.24
C PRO A 98 5.43 38.43 23.25
N ALA A 99 6.26 39.34 22.75
CA ALA A 99 6.88 40.44 23.50
C ALA A 99 5.84 41.40 24.11
#